data_AF-A0AAD3CZE2-F1
#
_entry.id   AF-A0AAD3CZE2-F1
#
_cell.length_a   1.000
_cell.length_b   1.000
_cell.length_c   1.000
_cell.angle_alpha   90.00
_cell.angle_beta   90.00
_cell.angle_gamma   90.00
#
_symmetry.space_group_name_H-M   'P 1'
#
loop_
_entity.id
_entity.type
_entity.pdbx_description
1 polymer ?
#
loop_
_entity_poly.entity_id
_entity_poly.type
_entity_poly.pdbx_seq_one_letter_code
_entity_poly.pdbx_strand_id
1 'polypeptide(L)'
;MNTTSDSSNPKTRNAEDHLHDASCECHESHDEVISSTAAISNVEDKLVSSQIVFVDSSSELKQITEEQVQLSVWRQKKLPNFAKILSSASLDPASLPTFQALVTSLDAFERLTSFMCPPYPLRSKASNALNDEDMKEMIMEISELVKVFANISKSNFVHVKLEVITDDGCAFWHQDCVEVRMVRTYCGPCTELVPPENSKETLLNYEHDSIHSRSLSHGDVALFKGRGETLEDEELLDQPGIVHRSPRIEDGSGVCRLVLILDIPVEGWHY
;
A
#
# COMPACT_ATOMS: atom_id res chain seq x y z
N MET A 1 4.29 69.66 -28.74
CA MET A 1 4.58 68.80 -29.90
C MET A 1 3.49 67.74 -29.92
N ASN A 2 2.33 68.03 -30.52
CA ASN A 2 1.98 67.72 -31.92
C ASN A 2 2.10 66.20 -32.18
N THR A 3 1.06 65.45 -32.54
CA THR A 3 -0.09 65.74 -33.42
C THR A 3 -1.13 64.59 -33.30
N THR A 4 -2.43 64.89 -33.11
CA THR A 4 -3.58 64.72 -34.08
C THR A 4 -4.03 63.27 -34.31
N SER A 5 -5.29 62.89 -34.52
CA SER A 5 -6.62 63.53 -34.56
C SER A 5 -7.63 62.47 -35.04
N ASP A 6 -8.90 62.62 -34.65
CA ASP A 6 -10.15 62.42 -35.42
C ASP A 6 -10.36 61.17 -36.29
N SER A 7 -11.38 60.35 -36.03
CA SER A 7 -12.83 60.54 -36.27
C SER A 7 -13.27 59.99 -37.63
N SER A 8 -14.34 59.19 -37.65
CA SER A 8 -15.55 59.41 -38.47
C SER A 8 -16.34 58.11 -38.73
N ASN A 9 -17.55 58.04 -38.16
CA ASN A 9 -18.74 57.32 -38.67
C ASN A 9 -19.30 58.14 -39.90
N PRO A 10 -20.41 57.85 -40.63
CA PRO A 10 -21.40 56.75 -40.61
C PRO A 10 -21.99 56.36 -42.03
N LYS A 11 -23.13 55.60 -42.04
CA LYS A 11 -24.22 55.50 -43.07
C LYS A 11 -24.01 54.57 -44.28
N THR A 12 -24.98 53.88 -44.90
CA THR A 12 -26.45 53.62 -44.78
C THR A 12 -26.89 52.67 -45.94
N ARG A 13 -27.96 51.87 -45.74
CA ARG A 13 -29.03 51.48 -46.72
C ARG A 13 -28.65 50.57 -47.91
N ASN A 14 -29.51 49.74 -48.52
CA ASN A 14 -30.80 49.06 -48.28
C ASN A 14 -31.09 48.19 -49.53
N ALA A 15 -32.10 47.31 -49.43
CA ALA A 15 -32.91 46.68 -50.50
C ALA A 15 -32.32 45.43 -51.18
N GLU A 16 -32.82 44.21 -50.90
CA GLU A 16 -34.09 43.57 -51.35
C GLU A 16 -33.88 42.80 -52.67
N ASP A 17 -34.04 41.46 -52.65
CA ASP A 17 -35.13 40.80 -53.39
C ASP A 17 -35.20 39.25 -53.21
N HIS A 18 -36.45 38.82 -52.95
CA HIS A 18 -37.19 37.63 -53.43
C HIS A 18 -36.66 36.19 -53.16
N LEU A 19 -37.29 35.39 -52.29
CA LEU A 19 -38.59 34.66 -52.33
C LEU A 19 -38.49 33.22 -52.92
N HIS A 20 -38.68 32.21 -52.03
CA HIS A 20 -39.50 30.97 -52.16
C HIS A 20 -38.99 29.93 -51.13
N ASP A 21 -39.67 29.75 -50.00
CA ASP A 21 -40.87 28.92 -49.76
C ASP A 21 -40.55 27.42 -49.58
N ALA A 22 -40.67 26.94 -48.33
CA ALA A 22 -41.29 25.66 -47.92
C ALA A 22 -40.75 25.18 -46.54
N SER A 23 -41.50 25.54 -45.49
CA SER A 23 -41.85 24.79 -44.28
C SER A 23 -41.02 23.57 -43.82
N CYS A 24 -40.55 23.59 -42.56
CA CYS A 24 -40.94 22.58 -41.56
C CYS A 24 -40.50 23.02 -40.14
N GLU A 25 -41.44 22.99 -39.19
CA GLU A 25 -41.21 23.25 -37.76
C GLU A 25 -40.46 22.09 -37.11
N CYS A 26 -39.33 22.35 -36.42
CA CYS A 26 -38.85 21.52 -35.31
C CYS A 26 -38.14 22.42 -34.29
N HIS A 27 -38.61 22.40 -33.04
CA HIS A 27 -38.00 23.07 -31.90
C HIS A 27 -36.53 22.64 -31.68
N GLU A 28 -35.65 23.60 -31.43
CA GLU A 28 -34.32 23.36 -30.86
C GLU A 28 -34.47 22.95 -29.39
N SER A 29 -34.19 21.69 -29.08
CA SER A 29 -33.86 21.26 -27.72
C SER A 29 -32.35 21.33 -27.55
N HIS A 30 -31.89 22.40 -26.90
CA HIS A 30 -30.65 22.37 -26.14
C HIS A 30 -30.81 21.34 -25.02
N ASP A 31 -30.07 20.24 -25.06
CA ASP A 31 -29.62 19.48 -23.89
C ASP A 31 -28.93 18.18 -24.36
N GLU A 32 -27.60 18.19 -24.49
CA GLU A 32 -26.78 16.97 -24.34
C GLU A 32 -25.27 17.27 -24.34
N VAL A 33 -24.76 17.85 -23.25
CA VAL A 33 -23.29 17.82 -22.99
C VAL A 33 -22.94 17.55 -21.51
N ILE A 34 -23.90 17.46 -20.58
CA ILE A 34 -23.58 17.38 -19.12
C ILE A 34 -23.52 15.92 -18.58
N SER A 35 -23.73 14.90 -19.42
CA SER A 35 -23.87 13.51 -18.94
C SER A 35 -22.55 12.71 -18.87
N SER A 36 -21.47 13.11 -19.56
CA SER A 36 -20.24 12.29 -19.61
C SER A 36 -19.34 12.48 -18.39
N THR A 37 -19.21 13.71 -17.86
CA THR A 37 -18.28 14.02 -16.76
C THR A 37 -18.67 13.38 -15.43
N ALA A 38 -19.96 13.32 -15.11
CA ALA A 38 -20.47 12.71 -13.88
C ALA A 38 -20.47 11.16 -13.91
N ALA A 39 -20.58 10.58 -15.11
CA ALA A 39 -20.44 9.13 -15.29
C ALA A 39 -18.97 8.71 -15.21
N ILE A 40 -18.05 9.52 -15.75
CA ILE A 40 -16.60 9.31 -15.64
C ILE A 40 -16.15 9.46 -14.19
N SER A 41 -16.59 10.50 -13.47
CA SER A 41 -16.24 10.68 -12.05
C SER A 41 -16.79 9.54 -11.17
N ASN A 42 -18.02 9.06 -11.41
CA ASN A 42 -18.58 7.91 -10.68
C ASN A 42 -17.89 6.58 -11.03
N VAL A 43 -17.28 6.46 -12.20
CA VAL A 43 -16.49 5.28 -12.59
C VAL A 43 -15.09 5.37 -11.99
N GLU A 44 -14.45 6.54 -12.03
CA GLU A 44 -13.16 6.82 -11.38
C GLU A 44 -13.25 6.63 -9.86
N ASP A 45 -14.24 7.21 -9.18
CA ASP A 45 -14.45 7.03 -7.72
C ASP A 45 -14.70 5.55 -7.34
N LYS A 46 -15.36 4.78 -8.22
CA LYS A 46 -15.62 3.35 -8.02
C LYS A 46 -14.39 2.49 -8.35
N LEU A 47 -13.55 2.91 -9.30
CA LEU A 47 -12.24 2.31 -9.59
C LEU A 47 -11.24 2.59 -8.46
N VAL A 48 -11.26 3.78 -7.88
CA VAL A 48 -10.42 4.16 -6.74
C VAL A 48 -10.75 3.32 -5.50
N SER A 49 -12.05 3.08 -5.24
CA SER A 49 -12.52 2.12 -4.22
C SER A 49 -12.19 0.66 -4.55
N SER A 50 -11.76 0.33 -5.78
CA SER A 50 -11.49 -1.05 -6.22
C SER A 50 -10.03 -1.47 -6.07
N GLN A 51 -9.11 -0.52 -5.86
CA GLN A 51 -7.68 -0.86 -5.74
C GLN A 51 -7.29 -1.33 -4.35
N ILE A 52 -8.02 -0.93 -3.31
CA ILE A 52 -7.80 -1.38 -1.92
C ILE A 52 -9.02 -2.18 -1.49
N VAL A 53 -8.84 -3.46 -1.18
CA VAL A 53 -9.91 -4.35 -0.73
C VAL A 53 -9.66 -4.82 0.70
N PHE A 54 -10.70 -4.79 1.53
CA PHE A 54 -10.69 -5.38 2.86
C PHE A 54 -11.45 -6.70 2.82
N VAL A 55 -10.84 -7.77 3.33
CA VAL A 55 -11.36 -9.14 3.25
C VAL A 55 -11.56 -9.76 4.63
N ASP A 56 -12.45 -10.74 4.71
CA ASP A 56 -12.85 -11.35 5.99
C ASP A 56 -11.95 -12.51 6.44
N SER A 57 -11.15 -13.09 5.52
CA SER A 57 -10.27 -14.23 5.80
C SER A 57 -8.91 -14.12 5.10
N SER A 58 -7.90 -14.81 5.63
CA SER A 58 -6.57 -14.87 5.02
C SER A 58 -6.60 -15.47 3.60
N SER A 59 -7.52 -16.42 3.35
CA SER A 59 -7.67 -17.05 2.03
C SER A 59 -8.18 -16.10 0.95
N GLU A 60 -8.88 -15.03 1.35
CA GLU A 60 -9.41 -14.02 0.45
C GLU A 60 -8.38 -12.95 0.08
N LEU A 61 -7.20 -12.93 0.72
CA LEU A 61 -6.06 -12.10 0.28
C LEU A 61 -5.70 -12.36 -1.19
N LYS A 62 -6.10 -13.52 -1.73
CA LYS A 62 -6.00 -13.85 -3.17
C LYS A 62 -6.70 -12.84 -4.09
N GLN A 63 -7.61 -11.99 -3.61
CA GLN A 63 -8.19 -10.91 -4.42
C GLN A 63 -7.12 -9.98 -4.99
N ILE A 64 -5.92 -9.94 -4.38
CA ILE A 64 -4.76 -9.27 -4.96
C ILE A 64 -4.46 -9.74 -6.39
N THR A 65 -4.83 -10.97 -6.80
CA THR A 65 -4.54 -11.44 -8.16
C THR A 65 -5.40 -10.76 -9.24
N GLU A 66 -6.46 -10.05 -8.85
CA GLU A 66 -7.27 -9.25 -9.77
C GLU A 66 -6.46 -8.02 -10.20
N GLU A 67 -6.44 -7.71 -11.49
CA GLU A 67 -5.56 -6.70 -12.10
C GLU A 67 -5.63 -5.33 -11.39
N GLN A 68 -6.86 -4.88 -11.09
CA GLN A 68 -7.14 -3.59 -10.47
C GLN A 68 -6.76 -3.50 -8.99
N VAL A 69 -6.74 -4.63 -8.27
CA VAL A 69 -6.46 -4.64 -6.82
C VAL A 69 -4.97 -4.45 -6.57
N GLN A 70 -4.59 -3.37 -5.90
CA GLN A 70 -3.20 -3.04 -5.55
C GLN A 70 -2.86 -3.37 -4.09
N LEU A 71 -3.88 -3.49 -3.23
CA LEU A 71 -3.73 -3.85 -1.83
C LEU A 71 -4.91 -4.68 -1.36
N SER A 72 -4.64 -5.86 -0.79
CA SER A 72 -5.63 -6.69 -0.11
C SER A 72 -5.30 -6.76 1.38
N VAL A 73 -6.26 -6.43 2.23
CA VAL A 73 -6.08 -6.35 3.68
C VAL A 73 -7.03 -7.30 4.39
N TRP A 74 -6.47 -8.26 5.10
CA TRP A 74 -7.23 -9.11 6.02
C TRP A 74 -7.07 -8.58 7.44
N ARG A 75 -8.18 -8.12 8.05
CA ARG A 75 -8.20 -7.69 9.45
C ARG A 75 -8.60 -8.85 10.36
N GLN A 76 -7.66 -9.31 11.18
CA GLN A 76 -7.93 -10.28 12.22
C GLN A 76 -8.92 -9.71 13.25
N LYS A 77 -10.08 -10.36 13.38
CA LYS A 77 -11.14 -9.99 14.36
C LYS A 77 -10.69 -10.18 15.81
N LYS A 78 -9.76 -11.11 16.04
CA LYS A 78 -9.20 -11.41 17.35
C LYS A 78 -7.68 -11.48 17.23
N LEU A 79 -7.00 -10.60 17.95
CA LEU A 79 -5.54 -10.65 18.06
C LEU A 79 -5.11 -11.85 18.93
N PRO A 80 -4.04 -12.56 18.53
CA PRO A 80 -3.48 -13.65 19.32
C PRO A 80 -2.90 -13.11 20.64
N ASN A 81 -2.68 -13.99 21.62
CA ASN A 81 -2.25 -13.56 22.95
C ASN A 81 -0.83 -12.99 22.93
N PHE A 82 0.08 -13.61 22.18
CA PHE A 82 1.45 -13.11 22.05
C PHE A 82 1.51 -11.66 21.52
N ALA A 83 0.61 -11.25 20.60
CA ALA A 83 0.57 -9.88 20.08
C ALA A 83 0.24 -8.85 21.18
N LYS A 84 -0.57 -9.21 22.17
CA LYS A 84 -0.86 -8.36 23.33
C LYS A 84 0.37 -8.21 24.23
N ILE A 85 1.13 -9.29 24.42
CA ILE A 85 2.37 -9.28 25.19
C ILE A 85 3.37 -8.35 24.50
N LEU A 86 3.61 -8.54 23.20
CA LEU A 86 4.51 -7.73 22.38
C LEU A 86 4.14 -6.24 22.34
N SER A 87 2.86 -5.91 22.52
CA SER A 87 2.37 -4.52 22.55
C SER A 87 2.45 -3.86 23.94
N SER A 88 3.03 -4.54 24.94
CA SER A 88 3.21 -3.95 26.27
C SER A 88 4.25 -2.84 26.26
N ALA A 89 3.88 -1.65 26.72
CA ALA A 89 4.74 -0.46 26.76
C ALA A 89 6.02 -0.61 27.61
N SER A 90 6.10 -1.66 28.43
CA SER A 90 7.24 -1.93 29.31
C SER A 90 8.29 -2.89 28.72
N LEU A 91 8.11 -3.36 27.48
CA LEU A 91 9.04 -4.29 26.86
C LEU A 91 10.30 -3.59 26.38
N ASP A 92 11.45 -4.18 26.73
CA ASP A 92 12.74 -3.81 26.14
C ASP A 92 12.78 -4.29 24.68
N PRO A 93 13.01 -3.41 23.68
CA PRO A 93 13.14 -3.80 22.28
C PRO A 93 14.17 -4.91 22.05
N ALA A 94 15.22 -5.01 22.89
CA ALA A 94 16.23 -6.05 22.80
C ALA A 94 15.72 -7.47 23.14
N SER A 95 14.55 -7.56 23.77
CA SER A 95 13.86 -8.82 24.10
C SER A 95 12.91 -9.31 23.01
N LEU A 96 12.67 -8.49 21.98
CA LEU A 96 11.77 -8.85 20.88
C LEU A 96 12.46 -9.85 19.93
N PRO A 97 11.70 -10.84 19.41
CA PRO A 97 12.24 -11.81 18.46
C PRO A 97 12.55 -11.14 17.13
N THR A 98 13.75 -11.38 16.57
CA THR A 98 14.05 -11.05 15.18
C THR A 98 14.77 -12.20 14.52
N PHE A 99 14.46 -12.43 13.25
CA PHE A 99 15.11 -13.44 12.42
C PHE A 99 14.88 -13.13 10.95
N GLN A 100 15.69 -13.77 10.11
CA GLN A 100 15.51 -13.78 8.67
C GLN A 100 15.73 -15.22 8.21
N ALA A 101 14.83 -15.73 7.38
CA ALA A 101 14.87 -17.13 6.94
C ALA A 101 14.31 -17.28 5.53
N LEU A 102 14.94 -18.15 4.75
CA LEU A 102 14.37 -18.69 3.52
C LEU A 102 13.68 -20.01 3.85
N VAL A 103 12.38 -20.10 3.58
CA VAL A 103 11.55 -21.28 3.88
C VAL A 103 10.68 -21.66 2.69
N THR A 104 10.10 -22.85 2.73
CA THR A 104 9.00 -23.27 1.86
C THR A 104 7.70 -23.29 2.67
N SER A 105 6.55 -23.38 2.00
CA SER A 105 5.26 -23.56 2.69
C SER A 105 5.15 -24.89 3.47
N LEU A 106 5.99 -25.88 3.14
CA LEU A 106 5.98 -27.21 3.78
C LEU A 106 6.86 -27.26 5.04
N ASP A 107 7.98 -26.56 5.06
CA ASP A 107 8.96 -26.60 6.15
C ASP A 107 8.99 -25.33 7.02
N ALA A 108 8.17 -24.32 6.72
CA ALA A 108 8.10 -23.05 7.46
C ALA A 108 8.03 -23.27 8.97
N PHE A 109 7.12 -24.10 9.46
CA PHE A 109 6.97 -24.34 10.89
C PHE A 109 8.23 -24.92 11.52
N GLU A 110 8.83 -25.95 10.91
CA GLU A 110 10.04 -26.59 11.41
C GLU A 110 11.23 -25.63 11.39
N ARG A 111 11.43 -24.92 10.28
CA ARG A 111 12.52 -23.93 10.13
C ARG A 111 12.38 -22.79 11.13
N LEU A 112 11.19 -22.20 11.28
CA LEU A 112 10.96 -21.12 12.25
C LEU A 112 11.13 -21.62 13.70
N THR A 113 10.70 -22.86 13.98
CA THR A 113 10.99 -23.57 15.24
C THR A 113 12.48 -23.94 15.40
N SER A 114 13.31 -23.76 14.38
CA SER A 114 14.77 -23.84 14.48
C SER A 114 15.45 -22.47 14.68
N PHE A 115 14.67 -21.38 14.67
CA PHE A 115 15.13 -20.02 14.94
C PHE A 115 14.55 -19.39 16.23
N MET A 116 13.35 -19.81 16.71
CA MET A 116 12.54 -19.15 17.77
C MET A 116 12.14 -19.87 19.13
N CYS A 117 11.86 -21.20 19.25
CA CYS A 117 11.94 -22.20 20.42
C CYS A 117 13.23 -23.12 20.73
N PRO A 118 13.81 -23.20 21.96
CA PRO A 118 15.06 -23.94 22.31
C PRO A 118 15.20 -25.43 21.89
N PRO A 119 16.43 -26.04 21.84
CA PRO A 119 17.74 -25.51 22.22
C PRO A 119 18.43 -24.76 21.07
N TYR A 120 18.46 -23.43 21.15
CA TYR A 120 19.03 -22.65 20.06
C TYR A 120 20.52 -22.47 20.10
N PRO A 121 21.18 -22.56 18.93
CA PRO A 121 22.49 -21.96 18.75
C PRO A 121 22.44 -20.44 18.50
N LEU A 122 21.29 -19.82 18.19
CA LEU A 122 21.24 -18.43 17.65
C LEU A 122 20.67 -17.32 18.56
N ARG A 123 20.11 -17.60 19.75
CA ARG A 123 19.84 -16.55 20.76
C ARG A 123 19.93 -17.08 22.19
N SER A 124 21.16 -17.12 22.70
CA SER A 124 21.45 -17.22 24.13
C SER A 124 21.22 -15.89 24.87
N LYS A 125 20.15 -15.15 24.59
CA LYS A 125 19.83 -13.97 25.40
C LYS A 125 18.88 -14.38 26.51
N ALA A 126 19.27 -14.08 27.74
CA ALA A 126 18.60 -14.43 28.99
C ALA A 126 17.18 -13.83 29.17
N SER A 127 16.64 -13.12 28.16
CA SER A 127 15.35 -12.45 28.22
C SER A 127 14.68 -12.47 26.84
N ASN A 128 13.70 -13.36 26.67
CA ASN A 128 12.78 -13.35 25.53
C ASN A 128 11.45 -12.77 26.02
N ALA A 129 10.82 -11.89 25.25
CA ALA A 129 9.53 -11.31 25.61
C ALA A 129 8.41 -12.37 25.68
N LEU A 130 8.54 -13.43 24.88
CA LEU A 130 7.58 -14.52 24.79
C LEU A 130 8.11 -15.77 25.51
N ASN A 131 7.24 -16.48 26.21
CA ASN A 131 7.51 -17.84 26.65
C ASN A 131 7.41 -18.82 25.47
N ASP A 132 7.77 -20.09 25.68
CA ASP A 132 7.80 -21.09 24.61
C ASP A 132 6.42 -21.32 23.95
N GLU A 133 5.32 -21.22 24.70
CA GLU A 133 3.96 -21.42 24.17
C GLU A 133 3.51 -20.23 23.32
N ASP A 134 3.71 -19.00 23.79
CA ASP A 134 3.41 -17.78 23.03
C ASP A 134 4.29 -17.68 21.78
N MET A 135 5.55 -18.11 21.88
CA MET A 135 6.47 -18.18 20.75
C MET A 135 5.99 -19.20 19.71
N LYS A 136 5.52 -20.36 20.16
CA LYS A 136 4.94 -21.37 19.28
C LYS A 136 3.66 -20.90 18.61
N GLU A 137 2.80 -20.16 19.32
CA GLU A 137 1.60 -19.51 18.75
C GLU A 137 1.99 -18.56 17.60
N MET A 138 3.03 -17.73 17.81
CA MET A 138 3.56 -16.84 16.78
C MET A 138 4.11 -17.61 15.57
N ILE A 139 4.89 -18.67 15.79
CA ILE A 139 5.45 -19.50 14.72
C ILE A 139 4.34 -20.15 13.89
N MET A 140 3.29 -20.68 14.55
CA MET A 140 2.13 -21.27 13.85
C MET A 140 1.47 -20.22 12.95
N GLU A 141 1.27 -19.01 13.45
CA GLU A 141 0.65 -17.94 12.69
C GLU A 141 1.50 -17.52 11.48
N ILE A 142 2.81 -17.27 11.67
CA ILE A 142 3.72 -16.92 10.58
C ILE A 142 3.75 -18.05 9.54
N SER A 143 3.75 -19.31 9.96
CA SER A 143 3.73 -20.46 9.06
C SER A 143 2.46 -20.51 8.20
N GLU A 144 1.30 -20.18 8.76
CA GLU A 144 0.06 -20.06 7.98
C GLU A 144 0.10 -18.89 7.00
N LEU A 145 0.66 -17.74 7.40
CA LEU A 145 0.85 -16.61 6.49
C LEU A 145 1.82 -16.95 5.35
N VAL A 146 2.90 -17.67 5.62
CA VAL A 146 3.82 -18.18 4.60
C VAL A 146 3.11 -19.10 3.62
N LYS A 147 2.25 -20.02 4.08
CA LYS A 147 1.45 -20.87 3.19
C LYS A 147 0.51 -20.06 2.29
N VAL A 148 -0.18 -19.06 2.86
CA VAL A 148 -1.06 -18.16 2.12
C VAL A 148 -0.27 -17.38 1.07
N PHE A 149 0.85 -16.77 1.47
CA PHE A 149 1.71 -16.00 0.59
C PHE A 149 2.29 -16.85 -0.55
N ALA A 150 2.85 -18.03 -0.25
CA ALA A 150 3.39 -18.97 -1.24
C ALA A 150 2.33 -19.41 -2.26
N ASN A 151 1.10 -19.67 -1.80
CA ASN A 151 0.01 -20.06 -2.69
C ASN A 151 -0.43 -18.91 -3.61
N ILE A 152 -0.49 -17.67 -3.10
CA ILE A 152 -0.88 -16.51 -3.90
C ILE A 152 0.22 -16.16 -4.92
N SER A 153 1.47 -16.01 -4.46
CA SER A 153 2.64 -15.66 -5.26
C SER A 153 3.12 -16.77 -6.20
N LYS A 154 2.64 -18.01 -6.02
CA LYS A 154 3.14 -19.21 -6.71
C LYS A 154 4.63 -19.47 -6.51
N SER A 155 5.23 -18.87 -5.48
CA SER A 155 6.63 -19.09 -5.14
C SER A 155 6.81 -20.35 -4.29
N ASN A 156 7.79 -21.18 -4.65
CA ASN A 156 8.19 -22.35 -3.85
C ASN A 156 8.90 -21.94 -2.55
N PHE A 157 9.60 -20.81 -2.58
CA PHE A 157 10.35 -20.27 -1.46
C PHE A 157 9.79 -18.92 -1.04
N VAL A 158 9.76 -18.66 0.25
CA VAL A 158 9.33 -17.40 0.84
C VAL A 158 10.46 -16.88 1.70
N HIS A 159 10.85 -15.64 1.46
CA HIS A 159 11.75 -14.93 2.32
C HIS A 159 10.96 -14.34 3.49
N VAL A 160 11.24 -14.79 4.71
CA VAL A 160 10.57 -14.37 5.93
C VAL A 160 11.51 -13.48 6.72
N LYS A 161 11.12 -12.24 6.94
CA LYS A 161 11.84 -11.30 7.81
C LYS A 161 10.94 -10.88 8.96
N LEU A 162 11.41 -11.09 10.18
CA LEU A 162 10.82 -10.51 11.38
C LEU A 162 11.83 -9.56 11.98
N GLU A 163 11.53 -8.27 11.98
CA GLU A 163 12.49 -7.21 12.28
C GLU A 163 11.94 -6.22 13.30
N VAL A 164 12.83 -5.80 14.21
CA VAL A 164 12.60 -4.66 15.09
C VAL A 164 13.17 -3.43 14.41
N ILE A 165 12.29 -2.47 14.11
CA ILE A 165 12.64 -1.19 13.52
C ILE A 165 12.57 -0.13 14.62
N THR A 166 13.66 0.60 14.78
CA THR A 166 13.83 1.69 15.77
C THR A 166 14.30 2.99 15.12
N ASP A 167 14.37 3.04 13.80
CA ASP A 167 14.89 4.16 13.01
C ASP A 167 13.99 4.47 11.81
N ASP A 168 14.36 5.52 11.07
CA ASP A 168 13.62 6.07 9.94
C ASP A 168 13.97 5.41 8.59
N GLY A 169 14.51 4.18 8.57
CA GLY A 169 15.03 3.54 7.35
C GLY A 169 14.05 3.43 6.16
N CYS A 170 12.74 3.50 6.42
CA CYS A 170 11.67 3.51 5.40
C CYS A 170 10.65 4.65 5.61
N ALA A 171 11.08 5.80 6.13
CA ALA A 171 10.22 6.95 6.44
C ALA A 171 9.71 7.73 5.21
N PHE A 172 10.29 7.48 4.04
CA PHE A 172 9.91 8.11 2.79
C PHE A 172 8.78 7.35 2.08
N TRP A 173 7.85 8.10 1.50
CA TRP A 173 6.77 7.54 0.71
C TRP A 173 7.32 6.83 -0.53
N HIS A 174 6.92 5.57 -0.72
CA HIS A 174 7.37 4.77 -1.84
C HIS A 174 6.29 3.77 -2.28
N GLN A 175 6.56 3.12 -3.40
CA GLN A 175 5.94 1.86 -3.77
C GLN A 175 7.04 0.80 -3.72
N ASP A 176 6.68 -0.41 -3.30
CA ASP A 176 7.63 -1.52 -3.25
C ASP A 176 8.15 -1.85 -4.65
N CYS A 177 9.47 -2.07 -4.77
CA CYS A 177 10.13 -2.53 -6.00
C CYS A 177 10.12 -4.06 -6.16
N VAL A 178 9.23 -4.75 -5.44
CA VAL A 178 9.00 -6.20 -5.59
C VAL A 178 7.65 -6.44 -6.27
N GLU A 179 7.42 -7.65 -6.78
CA GLU A 179 6.13 -7.99 -7.39
C GLU A 179 4.99 -7.97 -6.34
N VAL A 180 5.23 -8.59 -5.19
CA VAL A 180 4.25 -8.70 -4.11
C VAL A 180 4.97 -8.80 -2.76
N ARG A 181 4.43 -8.09 -1.76
CA ARG A 181 4.94 -8.10 -0.38
C ARG A 181 3.81 -8.23 0.62
N MET A 182 3.95 -9.16 1.57
CA MET A 182 3.08 -9.18 2.75
C MET A 182 3.72 -8.42 3.89
N VAL A 183 2.96 -7.54 4.54
CA VAL A 183 3.39 -6.80 5.73
C VAL A 183 2.39 -7.01 6.85
N ARG A 184 2.91 -7.22 8.06
CA ARG A 184 2.13 -7.19 9.29
C ARG A 184 2.95 -6.54 10.41
N THR A 185 2.33 -5.63 11.16
CA THR A 185 2.92 -5.06 12.37
C THR A 185 2.41 -5.80 13.61
N TYR A 186 3.31 -6.37 14.41
CA TYR A 186 2.97 -7.06 15.65
C TYR A 186 2.91 -6.14 16.87
N CYS A 187 3.75 -5.10 16.92
CA CYS A 187 3.69 -4.03 17.91
C CYS A 187 4.28 -2.74 17.34
N GLY A 188 3.91 -1.61 17.96
CA GLY A 188 4.35 -0.27 17.55
C GLY A 188 3.49 0.34 16.43
N PRO A 189 3.87 1.52 15.92
CA PRO A 189 3.17 2.20 14.83
C PRO A 189 3.04 1.30 13.59
N CYS A 190 1.87 1.34 12.94
CA CYS A 190 1.57 0.52 11.76
C CYS A 190 1.86 1.27 10.46
N THR A 191 2.18 0.52 9.41
CA THR A 191 2.46 1.07 8.06
C THR A 191 1.39 2.07 7.63
N GLU A 192 1.84 3.20 7.10
CA GLU A 192 0.98 4.26 6.59
C GLU A 192 0.86 4.15 5.07
N LEU A 193 -0.31 4.48 4.53
CA LEU A 193 -0.59 4.50 3.10
C LEU A 193 -1.41 5.73 2.74
N VAL A 194 -1.40 6.08 1.46
CA VAL A 194 -2.34 7.07 0.89
C VAL A 194 -3.30 6.40 -0.08
N PRO A 195 -4.52 6.94 -0.23
CA PRO A 195 -5.44 6.51 -1.29
C PRO A 195 -4.80 6.67 -2.69
N PRO A 196 -5.12 5.79 -3.67
CA PRO A 196 -4.53 5.82 -5.01
C PRO A 196 -4.59 7.18 -5.72
N GLU A 197 -5.68 7.92 -5.54
CA GLU A 197 -5.91 9.26 -6.10
C GLU A 197 -4.90 10.30 -5.60
N ASN A 198 -4.26 10.05 -4.45
CA ASN A 198 -3.24 10.92 -3.86
C ASN A 198 -1.81 10.41 -4.08
N SER A 199 -1.61 9.29 -4.79
CA SER A 199 -0.31 8.67 -4.99
C SER A 199 0.70 9.60 -5.66
N LYS A 200 0.33 10.25 -6.77
CA LYS A 200 1.23 11.10 -7.56
C LYS A 200 1.73 12.31 -6.77
N GLU A 201 0.81 13.03 -6.12
CA GLU A 201 1.14 14.18 -5.26
C GLU A 201 2.04 13.77 -4.09
N THR A 202 1.75 12.62 -3.47
CA THR A 202 2.52 12.12 -2.33
C THR A 202 3.93 11.69 -2.73
N LEU A 203 4.10 11.03 -3.89
CA LEU A 203 5.42 10.65 -4.42
C LEU A 203 6.26 11.87 -4.82
N LEU A 204 5.65 12.92 -5.38
CA LEU A 204 6.36 14.18 -5.69
C LEU A 204 6.86 14.90 -4.42
N ASN A 205 6.22 14.64 -3.27
CA ASN A 205 6.58 15.20 -1.97
C ASN A 205 6.97 14.11 -0.97
N TYR A 206 7.70 13.08 -1.43
CA TYR A 206 7.92 11.82 -0.69
C TYR A 206 8.57 11.98 0.70
N GLU A 207 9.27 13.09 0.93
CA GLU A 207 9.91 13.43 2.21
C GLU A 207 8.98 14.13 3.22
N HIS A 208 7.75 14.50 2.83
CA HIS A 208 6.82 15.24 3.68
C HIS A 208 5.62 14.38 4.07
N ASP A 209 4.98 14.73 5.18
CA ASP A 209 3.75 14.06 5.58
C ASP A 209 2.61 14.43 4.63
N SER A 210 1.82 13.42 4.25
CA SER A 210 0.60 13.63 3.46
C SER A 210 -0.58 13.78 4.42
N ILE A 211 -1.41 14.81 4.21
CA ILE A 211 -2.67 14.98 4.96
C ILE A 211 -3.70 13.88 4.65
N HIS A 212 -3.47 13.12 3.57
CA HIS A 212 -4.31 12.01 3.14
C HIS A 212 -3.85 10.67 3.70
N SER A 213 -2.78 10.66 4.50
CA SER A 213 -2.22 9.43 5.08
C SER A 213 -3.23 8.74 6.00
N ARG A 214 -3.21 7.41 5.94
CA ARG A 214 -3.98 6.52 6.80
C ARG A 214 -3.06 5.42 7.29
N SER A 215 -3.15 5.08 8.57
CA SER A 215 -2.40 3.96 9.13
C SER A 215 -3.21 2.66 9.02
N LEU A 216 -2.53 1.56 8.72
CA LEU A 216 -3.06 0.22 8.96
C LEU A 216 -3.30 0.01 10.46
N SER A 217 -4.07 -1.01 10.81
CA SER A 217 -4.35 -1.39 12.21
C SER A 217 -3.50 -2.59 12.64
N HIS A 218 -3.30 -2.78 13.95
CA HIS A 218 -2.50 -3.91 14.48
C HIS A 218 -3.04 -5.30 14.10
N GLY A 219 -4.32 -5.41 13.74
CA GLY A 219 -4.92 -6.65 13.25
C GLY A 219 -4.78 -6.87 11.75
N ASP A 220 -4.19 -5.93 11.02
CA ASP A 220 -4.11 -6.00 9.57
C ASP A 220 -2.93 -6.86 9.11
N VAL A 221 -3.24 -7.82 8.25
CA VAL A 221 -2.29 -8.48 7.36
C VAL A 221 -2.51 -7.89 5.97
N ALA A 222 -1.54 -7.12 5.50
CA ALA A 222 -1.64 -6.40 4.24
C ALA A 222 -0.76 -7.06 3.17
N LEU A 223 -1.35 -7.33 2.00
CA LEU A 223 -0.66 -7.87 0.84
C LEU A 223 -0.65 -6.80 -0.25
N PHE A 224 0.52 -6.23 -0.49
CA PHE A 224 0.76 -5.17 -1.47
C PHE A 224 1.19 -5.78 -2.79
N LYS A 225 0.63 -5.30 -3.90
CA LYS A 225 1.36 -5.31 -5.17
C LYS A 225 2.38 -4.19 -5.12
N GLY A 226 3.62 -4.52 -5.44
CA GLY A 226 4.60 -3.49 -5.76
C GLY A 226 4.57 -3.17 -7.25
N ARG A 227 5.37 -2.19 -7.63
CA ARG A 227 5.57 -1.81 -9.04
C ARG A 227 6.50 -2.76 -9.79
N GLY A 228 7.06 -3.76 -9.12
CA GLY A 228 8.11 -4.62 -9.67
C GLY A 228 9.47 -3.93 -9.76
N GLU A 229 10.43 -4.62 -10.38
CA GLU A 229 11.73 -4.04 -10.70
C GLU A 229 11.54 -2.93 -11.74
N THR A 230 12.13 -1.76 -11.48
CA THR A 230 12.08 -0.60 -12.37
C THR A 230 13.47 -0.38 -12.94
N LEU A 231 13.56 -0.09 -14.25
CA LEU A 231 14.82 0.31 -14.88
C LEU A 231 15.12 1.77 -14.52
N GLU A 232 16.40 2.17 -14.55
CA GLU A 232 16.86 3.51 -14.09
C GLU A 232 16.13 4.69 -14.77
N ASP A 233 15.57 4.48 -15.98
CA ASP A 233 14.91 5.51 -16.79
C ASP A 233 13.37 5.46 -16.76
N GLU A 234 12.74 4.57 -15.97
CA GLU A 234 11.28 4.49 -15.89
C GLU A 234 10.70 5.54 -14.93
N GLU A 235 9.70 6.30 -15.41
CA GLU A 235 8.96 7.21 -14.55
C GLU A 235 8.20 6.40 -13.48
N LEU A 236 8.52 6.69 -12.20
CA LEU A 236 7.83 6.10 -11.05
C LEU A 236 6.39 6.61 -10.90
N LEU A 237 6.13 7.80 -11.44
CA LEU A 237 4.81 8.42 -11.47
C LEU A 237 4.00 7.64 -12.51
N ASP A 238 2.87 7.08 -12.09
CA ASP A 238 1.94 6.30 -12.91
C ASP A 238 2.19 4.76 -12.92
N GLN A 239 3.13 4.26 -12.09
CA GLN A 239 3.26 2.81 -11.83
C GLN A 239 2.16 2.27 -10.90
N PRO A 240 1.70 1.01 -11.09
CA PRO A 240 0.77 0.36 -10.18
C PRO A 240 1.39 0.15 -8.79
N GLY A 241 0.55 0.03 -7.77
CA GLY A 241 0.95 -0.20 -6.38
C GLY A 241 0.54 0.93 -5.43
N ILE A 242 0.23 0.58 -4.18
CA ILE A 242 -0.16 1.56 -3.17
C ILE A 242 1.07 2.30 -2.64
N VAL A 243 1.01 3.63 -2.63
CA VAL A 243 2.03 4.48 -2.02
C VAL A 243 1.92 4.37 -0.50
N HIS A 244 3.01 3.96 0.14
CA HIS A 244 3.06 3.67 1.56
C HIS A 244 4.44 3.99 2.16
N ARG A 245 4.53 3.95 3.49
CA ARG A 245 5.78 4.12 4.24
C ARG A 245 5.71 3.47 5.62
N SER A 246 6.87 3.32 6.25
CA SER A 246 6.91 3.18 7.70
C SER A 246 6.60 4.52 8.37
N PRO A 247 5.85 4.56 9.48
CA PRO A 247 5.71 5.78 10.27
C PRO A 247 7.08 6.32 10.68
N ARG A 248 7.22 7.64 10.73
CA ARG A 248 8.43 8.27 11.25
C ARG A 248 8.60 7.92 12.72
N ILE A 249 9.79 7.46 13.07
CA ILE A 249 10.21 7.20 14.43
C ILE A 249 11.29 8.21 14.74
N GLU A 250 10.95 9.25 15.50
CA GLU A 250 11.92 10.25 15.93
C GLU A 250 13.05 9.58 16.72
N ASP A 251 14.29 9.89 16.35
CA ASP A 251 15.48 9.40 17.04
C ASP A 251 15.41 9.69 18.55
N GLY A 252 15.61 8.65 19.35
CA GLY A 252 15.57 8.75 20.81
C GLY A 252 14.17 8.84 21.44
N SER A 253 13.10 8.71 20.64
CA SER A 253 11.71 8.63 21.16
C SER A 253 11.44 7.37 22.00
N GLY A 254 12.28 6.33 21.85
CA GLY A 254 12.08 5.03 22.48
C GLY A 254 10.96 4.20 21.84
N VAL A 255 10.35 4.69 20.75
CA VAL A 255 9.37 3.93 19.98
C VAL A 255 10.09 2.83 19.19
N CYS A 256 9.55 1.62 19.25
CA CYS A 256 9.99 0.50 18.42
C CYS A 256 8.77 -0.15 17.78
N ARG A 257 9.00 -0.80 16.64
CA ARG A 257 7.97 -1.62 15.99
C ARG A 257 8.54 -2.96 15.56
N LEU A 258 7.77 -4.03 15.77
CA LEU A 258 8.08 -5.38 15.31
C LEU A 258 7.25 -5.68 14.07
N VAL A 259 7.90 -5.90 12.94
CA VAL A 259 7.25 -6.05 11.64
C VAL A 259 7.64 -7.39 11.01
N LEU A 260 6.62 -8.12 10.54
CA LEU A 260 6.78 -9.28 9.66
C LEU A 260 6.66 -8.83 8.21
N ILE A 261 7.63 -9.24 7.41
CA ILE A 261 7.67 -9.03 5.96
C ILE A 261 7.84 -10.40 5.30
N LEU A 262 6.98 -10.71 4.33
CA LEU A 262 7.13 -11.87 3.44
C LEU A 262 7.30 -11.41 2.00
N ASP A 263 8.37 -11.87 1.36
CA ASP A 263 8.70 -11.55 -0.03
C ASP A 263 8.96 -12.82 -0.84
N ILE A 264 8.83 -12.70 -2.16
CA ILE A 264 9.42 -13.64 -3.10
C ILE A 264 10.95 -13.44 -3.06
N PRO A 265 11.75 -14.48 -2.86
CA PRO A 265 13.22 -14.34 -2.89
C PRO A 265 13.68 -14.02 -4.31
N VAL A 266 14.55 -13.02 -4.44
CA VAL A 266 15.22 -12.66 -5.71
C VAL A 266 16.66 -13.19 -5.72
N GLU A 267 17.17 -13.54 -6.91
CA GLU A 267 18.56 -13.96 -7.09
C GLU A 267 19.53 -12.82 -6.71
N GLY A 268 20.62 -13.15 -6.01
CA GLY A 268 21.66 -12.18 -5.64
C GLY A 268 21.48 -11.48 -4.28
N TRP A 269 20.41 -11.76 -3.54
CA TRP A 269 20.37 -11.41 -2.11
C TRP A 269 21.33 -12.32 -1.34
N HIS A 270 22.50 -11.77 -0.98
CA HIS A 270 23.42 -12.43 -0.08
C HIS A 270 22.97 -12.17 1.36
N TYR A 271 22.70 -13.26 2.10
CA TYR A 271 22.36 -13.28 3.53
C TYR A 271 23.61 -13.15 4.40
#